data_AF-A0A813F9L5-F1
#
_entry.id   AF-A0A813F9L5-F1
#
_cell.length_a   1.000
_cell.length_b   1.000
_cell.length_c   1.000
_cell.angle_alpha   90.00
_cell.angle_beta   90.00
_cell.angle_gamma   90.00
#
_symmetry.space_group_name_H-M   'P 1'
#
loop_
_entity.id
_entity.type
_entity.pdbx_description
1 polymer ?
#
loop_
_entity_poly.entity_id
_entity_poly.type
_entity_poly.pdbx_seq_one_letter_code
_entity_poly.pdbx_strand_id
1 'polypeptide(L)'
;MGASMDSAALKKGVLAHASAIGHVDSKGMIPVPDYTAINAAIGHMVASVPKNQVIDVFNAAGDVVRKEEVGAYMKSIVNSGDAEAAYKAFWEFKDVVAAAQR
;
A
#
# COMPACT_ATOMS: atom_id res chain seq x y z
N MET A 1 -10.34 11.36 -0.85
CA MET A 1 -8.93 11.12 -1.24
C MET A 1 -8.76 10.90 -2.74
N GLY A 2 -9.36 9.86 -3.34
CA GLY A 2 -9.13 9.52 -4.77
C GLY A 2 -9.36 10.67 -5.77
N ALA A 3 -10.41 11.48 -5.58
CA ALA A 3 -10.69 12.64 -6.43
C ALA A 3 -9.63 13.77 -6.34
N SER A 4 -8.81 13.79 -5.29
CA SER A 4 -7.74 14.78 -5.06
C SER A 4 -6.36 14.32 -5.54
N MET A 5 -6.20 13.02 -5.81
CA MET A 5 -4.93 12.45 -6.23
C MET A 5 -4.51 12.99 -7.61
N ASP A 6 -3.21 13.05 -7.85
CA ASP A 6 -2.69 13.34 -9.17
C ASP A 6 -3.14 12.28 -10.19
N SER A 7 -3.76 12.73 -11.28
CA SER A 7 -4.37 11.82 -12.26
C SER A 7 -3.33 10.99 -13.02
N ALA A 8 -2.10 11.50 -13.21
CA ALA A 8 -1.01 10.74 -13.81
C ALA A 8 -0.47 9.68 -12.84
N ALA A 9 -0.37 9.99 -11.54
CA ALA A 9 -0.05 9.00 -10.50
C ALA A 9 -1.11 7.88 -10.44
N LEU A 10 -2.40 8.23 -10.48
CA LEU A 10 -3.50 7.26 -10.54
C LEU A 10 -3.39 6.36 -11.78
N LYS A 11 -3.19 6.94 -12.96
CA LYS A 11 -3.03 6.18 -14.21
C LYS A 11 -1.85 5.20 -14.13
N LYS A 12 -0.70 5.63 -13.58
CA LYS A 12 0.46 4.76 -13.37
C LYS A 12 0.14 3.61 -12.41
N GLY A 13 -0.54 3.88 -11.30
CA GLY A 13 -0.99 2.86 -10.35
C GLY A 13 -1.89 1.81 -10.99
N VAL A 14 -2.88 2.24 -11.78
CA VAL A 14 -3.80 1.33 -12.49
C VAL A 14 -3.04 0.44 -13.48
N LEU A 15 -2.14 1.03 -14.28
CA LEU A 15 -1.35 0.27 -15.26
C LEU A 15 -0.37 -0.71 -14.60
N ALA A 16 0.22 -0.34 -13.46
CA ALA A 16 1.09 -1.24 -12.70
C ALA A 16 0.32 -2.48 -12.20
N HIS A 17 -0.90 -2.30 -11.67
CA HIS A 17 -1.74 -3.43 -11.26
C HIS A 17 -2.19 -4.29 -12.46
N ALA A 18 -2.62 -3.65 -13.55
CA ALA A 18 -3.04 -4.36 -14.76
C ALA A 18 -1.90 -5.23 -15.35
N SER A 19 -0.67 -4.71 -15.36
CA SER A 19 0.52 -5.46 -15.76
C SER A 19 0.78 -6.64 -14.82
N ALA A 20 0.78 -6.39 -13.50
CA ALA A 20 1.07 -7.41 -12.50
C ALA A 20 0.10 -8.59 -12.52
N ILE A 21 -1.19 -8.34 -12.80
CA ILE A 21 -2.20 -9.39 -12.97
C ILE A 21 -1.82 -10.35 -14.10
N GLY A 22 -1.19 -9.85 -15.17
CA GLY A 22 -0.71 -10.67 -16.28
C GLY A 22 0.47 -11.58 -15.95
N HIS A 23 1.11 -11.39 -14.79
CA HIS A 23 2.31 -12.13 -14.36
C HIS A 23 2.09 -12.98 -13.10
N VAL A 24 0.84 -13.17 -12.68
CA VAL A 24 0.49 -13.97 -11.51
C VAL A 24 0.95 -15.43 -11.68
N ASP A 25 1.61 -15.98 -10.67
CA ASP A 25 2.05 -17.37 -10.63
C ASP A 25 0.95 -18.33 -10.18
N SER A 26 1.25 -19.63 -10.16
CA SER A 26 0.30 -20.68 -9.74
C SER A 26 -0.16 -20.59 -8.29
N LYS A 27 0.47 -19.76 -7.46
CA LYS A 27 0.12 -19.51 -6.06
C LYS A 27 -0.65 -18.20 -5.86
N GLY A 28 -0.95 -17.48 -6.95
CA GLY A 28 -1.59 -16.17 -6.88
C GLY A 28 -0.61 -15.04 -6.56
N MET A 29 0.71 -15.27 -6.64
CA MET A 29 1.73 -14.26 -6.34
C MET A 29 2.22 -13.56 -7.60
N ILE A 30 2.52 -12.27 -7.47
CA ILE A 30 3.18 -11.47 -8.51
C ILE A 30 4.71 -11.51 -8.32
N PRO A 31 5.50 -11.35 -9.39
CA PRO A 31 6.96 -11.33 -9.27
C PRO A 31 7.44 -10.03 -8.59
N VAL A 32 8.64 -10.07 -7.99
CA VAL A 32 9.22 -8.95 -7.22
C VAL A 32 9.27 -7.62 -8.00
N PRO A 33 9.60 -7.58 -9.31
CA PRO A 33 9.56 -6.34 -10.09
C PRO A 33 8.17 -5.68 -10.11
N ASP A 34 7.10 -6.46 -10.23
CA ASP A 34 5.74 -5.95 -10.25
C ASP A 34 5.30 -5.47 -8.87
N TYR A 35 5.63 -6.22 -7.81
CA TYR A 35 5.39 -5.79 -6.43
C TYR A 35 6.07 -4.46 -6.12
N THR A 36 7.29 -4.27 -6.60
CA THR A 36 8.06 -3.03 -6.47
C THR A 36 7.39 -1.89 -7.24
N ALA A 37 6.99 -2.13 -8.49
CA ALA A 37 6.33 -1.14 -9.33
C ALA A 37 4.99 -0.67 -8.73
N ILE A 38 4.19 -1.60 -8.20
CA ILE A 38 2.93 -1.30 -7.52
C ILE A 38 3.17 -0.42 -6.29
N ASN A 39 4.08 -0.81 -5.40
CA ASN A 39 4.35 -0.03 -4.18
C ASN A 39 4.89 1.36 -4.48
N ALA A 40 5.77 1.50 -5.47
CA ALA A 40 6.25 2.80 -5.92
C ALA A 40 5.10 3.67 -6.45
N ALA A 41 4.21 3.11 -7.28
CA ALA A 41 3.07 3.83 -7.82
C ALA A 41 2.08 4.25 -6.71
N ILE A 42 1.80 3.38 -5.74
CA ILE A 42 0.96 3.72 -4.57
C ILE A 42 1.62 4.82 -3.73
N GLY A 43 2.94 4.76 -3.50
CA GLY A 43 3.68 5.82 -2.82
C GLY A 43 3.50 7.18 -3.49
N HIS A 44 3.60 7.23 -4.82
CA HIS A 44 3.32 8.46 -5.58
C HIS A 44 1.86 8.91 -5.49
N MET A 45 0.90 7.99 -5.48
CA MET A 45 -0.53 8.32 -5.29
C MET A 45 -0.76 8.94 -3.90
N VAL A 46 -0.17 8.38 -2.85
CA VAL A 46 -0.29 8.89 -1.46
C VAL A 46 0.40 10.25 -1.32
N ALA A 47 1.61 10.41 -1.85
CA ALA A 47 2.33 11.68 -1.85
C ALA A 47 1.60 12.79 -2.63
N SER A 48 0.71 12.43 -3.56
CA SER A 48 -0.06 13.36 -4.37
C SER A 48 -1.29 13.96 -3.67
N VAL A 49 -1.51 13.73 -2.39
CA VAL A 49 -2.61 14.38 -1.66
C VAL A 49 -2.15 14.93 -0.33
N PRO A 50 -2.83 15.93 0.24
CA PRO A 50 -2.50 16.45 1.55
C PRO A 50 -2.58 15.36 2.63
N LYS A 51 -1.66 15.44 3.60
CA LYS A 51 -1.53 14.45 4.69
C LYS A 51 -2.84 14.18 5.43
N ASN A 52 -3.66 15.20 5.67
CA ASN A 52 -4.94 15.03 6.36
C ASN A 52 -5.86 14.06 5.61
N GLN A 53 -5.93 14.09 4.28
CA GLN A 53 -6.77 13.15 3.53
C GLN A 53 -6.30 11.69 3.67
N VAL A 54 -5.00 11.45 3.82
CA VAL A 54 -4.45 10.11 4.10
C VAL A 54 -4.90 9.66 5.50
N ILE A 55 -4.76 10.53 6.50
CA ILE A 55 -5.09 10.23 7.89
C ILE A 55 -6.60 10.07 8.09
N ASP A 56 -7.43 10.84 7.40
CA ASP A 56 -8.89 10.71 7.44
C ASP A 56 -9.34 9.34 6.93
N VAL A 57 -8.73 8.84 5.85
CA VAL A 57 -8.98 7.48 5.35
C VAL A 57 -8.52 6.42 6.35
N PHE A 58 -7.33 6.58 6.93
CA PHE A 58 -6.81 5.66 7.94
C PHE A 58 -7.71 5.58 9.18
N ASN A 59 -8.18 6.72 9.70
CA ASN A 59 -9.07 6.78 10.85
C ASN A 59 -10.44 6.17 10.52
N ALA A 60 -11.04 6.53 9.39
CA ALA A 60 -12.33 5.96 8.97
C ALA A 60 -12.27 4.44 8.76
N ALA A 61 -11.14 3.92 8.26
CA ALA A 61 -10.91 2.47 8.20
C ALA A 61 -10.75 1.86 9.61
N GLY A 62 -10.04 2.54 10.50
CA GLY A 62 -9.86 2.14 11.89
C GLY A 62 -11.17 2.01 12.68
N ASP A 63 -12.18 2.82 12.33
CA ASP A 63 -13.50 2.78 12.98
C ASP A 63 -14.35 1.57 12.58
N VAL A 64 -14.09 0.99 11.40
CA VAL A 64 -14.85 -0.18 10.88
C VAL A 64 -14.10 -1.49 11.01
N VAL A 65 -12.77 -1.45 11.09
CA VAL A 65 -11.93 -2.64 11.24
C VAL A 65 -11.76 -2.95 12.73
N ARG A 66 -12.11 -4.19 13.11
CA ARG A 66 -11.75 -4.82 14.39
C ARG A 66 -10.24 -5.08 14.43
N LYS A 67 -9.46 -4.01 14.58
CA LYS A 67 -8.01 -3.98 14.27
C LYS A 67 -7.21 -5.00 15.06
N GLU A 68 -7.56 -5.25 16.32
CA GLU A 68 -6.89 -6.23 17.17
C GLU A 68 -7.11 -7.66 16.64
N GLU A 69 -8.36 -8.03 16.37
CA GLU A 69 -8.72 -9.37 15.93
C GLU A 69 -8.30 -9.64 14.49
N VAL A 70 -8.52 -8.67 13.59
CA VAL A 70 -8.11 -8.77 12.19
C VAL A 70 -6.58 -8.81 12.09
N GLY A 71 -5.87 -7.95 12.83
CA GLY A 71 -4.41 -7.93 12.84
C GLY A 71 -3.80 -9.24 13.36
N ALA A 72 -4.31 -9.76 14.48
CA ALA A 72 -3.85 -11.03 15.04
C ALA A 72 -4.12 -12.21 14.09
N TYR A 73 -5.31 -12.26 13.48
CA TYR A 73 -5.68 -13.30 12.53
C TYR A 73 -4.86 -13.25 11.23
N MET A 74 -4.67 -12.07 10.64
CA MET A 74 -3.84 -11.93 9.43
C MET A 74 -2.37 -12.30 9.68
N LYS A 75 -1.84 -11.99 10.87
CA LYS A 75 -0.48 -12.38 11.25
C LYS A 75 -0.33 -13.88 11.51
N SER A 76 -1.38 -14.57 11.99
CA SER A 76 -1.32 -16.00 12.32
C SER A 76 -1.28 -16.92 11.09
N ILE A 77 -1.69 -16.42 9.92
CA ILE A 77 -1.69 -17.17 8.65
C ILE A 77 -0.40 -16.96 7.82
N VAL A 78 0.60 -16.25 8.36
CA VAL A 78 1.90 -15.99 7.72
C VAL A 78 3.05 -16.23 8.69
N ASN A 79 4.29 -16.15 8.20
CA ASN A 79 5.45 -16.13 9.07
C ASN A 79 5.49 -14.82 9.88
N SER A 80 5.51 -14.92 11.22
CA SER A 80 5.52 -13.77 12.11
C SER A 80 6.73 -12.85 11.91
N GLY A 81 7.92 -13.42 11.69
CA GLY A 81 9.16 -12.67 11.48
C GLY A 81 9.13 -11.89 10.16
N ASP A 82 8.63 -12.50 9.09
CA ASP A 82 8.48 -11.83 7.80
C ASP A 82 7.44 -10.71 7.86
N ALA A 83 6.34 -10.92 8.59
CA ALA A 83 5.32 -9.89 8.80
C ALA A 83 5.86 -8.67 9.55
N GLU A 84 6.65 -8.90 10.61
CA GLU A 84 7.29 -7.83 11.38
C GLU A 84 8.34 -7.08 10.55
N ALA A 85 9.14 -7.81 9.75
CA ALA A 85 10.11 -7.22 8.84
C ALA A 85 9.43 -6.36 7.76
N ALA A 86 8.34 -6.85 7.16
CA ALA A 86 7.57 -6.10 6.18
C ALA A 86 6.94 -4.83 6.78
N TYR A 87 6.41 -4.92 8.01
CA TYR A 87 5.85 -3.77 8.70
C TYR A 87 6.93 -2.72 9.00
N LYS A 88 8.11 -3.13 9.47
CA LYS A 88 9.24 -2.21 9.68
C LYS A 88 9.65 -1.51 8.38
N ALA A 89 9.79 -2.26 7.28
CA ALA A 89 10.12 -1.69 5.98
C ALA A 89 9.03 -0.71 5.48
N PHE A 90 7.75 -0.97 5.78
CA PHE A 90 6.67 -0.03 5.51
C PHE A 90 6.84 1.29 6.29
N TRP A 91 7.24 1.24 7.57
CA TRP A 91 7.54 2.47 8.33
C TRP A 91 8.71 3.25 7.73
N GLU A 92 9.73 2.60 7.20
CA GLU A 92 10.82 3.30 6.51
C GLU A 92 10.35 3.90 5.18
N PHE A 93 9.57 3.14 4.40
CA PHE A 93 9.02 3.59 3.12
C PHE A 93 8.08 4.80 3.27
N LYS A 94 7.19 4.80 4.26
CA LYS A 94 6.25 5.90 4.46
C LYS A 94 6.93 7.21 4.85
N ASP A 95 8.14 7.18 5.42
CA ASP A 95 8.90 8.42 5.69
C ASP A 95 9.36 9.08 4.40
N VAL A 96 9.80 8.28 3.42
CA VAL A 96 10.14 8.77 2.08
C VAL A 96 8.91 9.34 1.37
N VAL A 97 7.76 8.65 1.47
CA VAL A 97 6.50 9.12 0.90
C VAL A 97 6.06 10.44 1.54
N ALA A 98 6.15 10.55 2.88
CA ALA A 98 5.79 11.77 3.61
C ALA A 98 6.70 12.94 3.25
N ALA A 99 8.00 12.71 3.04
CA ALA A 99 8.94 13.74 2.59
C ALA A 99 8.64 14.27 1.18
N ALA A 100 8.06 13.43 0.32
CA ALA A 100 7.65 13.80 -1.04
C ALA A 100 6.21 14.32 -1.14
N GLN A 101 5.47 14.37 -0.03
CA GLN A 101 4.05 14.69 -0.01
C GLN A 101 3.80 16.20 -0.19
N ARG A 102 2.80 16.54 -1.03
CA ARG A 102 2.38 17.92 -1.30
C ARG A 102 1.31 18.44 -0.35
#